data_AF-A0A1I1XJ84-F1
#
_entry.id   AF-A0A1I1XJ84-F1
#
_cell.length_a   1.000
_cell.length_b   1.000
_cell.length_c   1.000
_cell.angle_alpha   90.00
_cell.angle_beta   90.00
_cell.angle_gamma   90.00
#
_symmetry.space_group_name_H-M   'P 1'
#
loop_
_entity.id
_entity.type
_entity.pdbx_description
1 polymer ?
#
loop_
_entity_poly.entity_id
_entity_poly.type
_entity_poly.pdbx_seq_one_letter_code
_entity_poly.pdbx_strand_id
1 'polypeptide(L)'
;MSDDRRLVGVDLGIASEHTVRILRGDGSEVARRRARPTVESLAAVEAAALAGSPAGTRLEVVMEPTGPAWLPVAVFFTARGHRVFRVASAKAADLRRFLSRHAKSNGIDADTLARLPLIAPEGLQPLELPGAEAAALDRRVRACDRLTQQGALHQRRIKDLVRQLLPDSPLTGDLGKTDLAVLKRWADPRALLAAGRPRLLAVIHKTSQGQQGDARADRWRAAATAALELYGDHSAVAFADLADEVATEVRLLEAVRTELAGHAAARAEAYRFTDPGALAASLPGLAEVGAPTVTAIIGRPGRFRTGKQFRSFTGLAPKASETGDTDRKGQPMSKAGNRLLRTTLIRAADNARRQDPQLARIYYVQMVERGAEHLKACCVVAAHLAERLHSVLVRGMPYVVCDTDGTPVDPATAKQIIADRWTVPAEVRARRRSRKPMSKAGKAPQQVHSGHDRSDTRRVDKRGDLPRTTSVLAPRTPVKAGT
;
A
#
# COMPACT_ATOMS: atom_id res chain seq x y z
N MET A 1 26.04 -1.30 37.21
CA MET A 1 25.06 -2.41 37.07
C MET A 1 25.09 -2.82 35.62
N SER A 2 25.79 -3.92 35.31
CA SER A 2 25.93 -4.42 33.94
C SER A 2 24.55 -4.71 33.38
N ASP A 3 24.25 -4.14 32.22
CA ASP A 3 22.97 -4.26 31.54
C ASP A 3 22.80 -5.71 31.05
N ASP A 4 22.27 -6.59 31.90
CA ASP A 4 22.21 -8.05 31.72
C ASP A 4 21.17 -8.49 30.67
N ARG A 5 20.96 -7.61 29.68
CA ARG A 5 20.04 -7.78 28.57
C ARG A 5 20.48 -8.95 27.69
N ARG A 6 19.48 -9.57 27.07
CA ARG A 6 19.66 -10.62 26.06
C ARG A 6 18.88 -10.21 24.83
N LEU A 7 19.61 -9.87 23.77
CA LEU A 7 19.07 -9.36 22.53
C LEU A 7 19.05 -10.48 21.50
N VAL A 8 17.89 -10.75 20.91
CA VAL A 8 17.70 -11.88 19.99
C VAL A 8 17.20 -11.34 18.66
N GLY A 9 18.08 -11.31 17.66
CA GLY A 9 17.71 -10.96 16.29
C GLY A 9 17.31 -12.20 15.51
N VAL A 10 16.14 -12.16 14.89
CA VAL A 10 15.57 -13.27 14.12
C VAL A 10 15.31 -12.84 12.68
N ASP A 11 16.14 -13.36 11.78
CA ASP A 11 15.87 -13.30 10.34
C ASP A 11 14.97 -14.48 9.93
N LEU A 12 13.79 -14.17 9.41
CA LEU A 12 12.73 -15.15 9.20
C LEU A 12 12.78 -15.77 7.80
N GLY A 13 13.08 -17.07 7.73
CA GLY A 13 12.81 -17.90 6.55
C GLY A 13 11.33 -18.28 6.39
N ILE A 14 10.81 -18.27 5.14
CA ILE A 14 9.44 -18.73 4.83
C ILE A 14 9.41 -20.25 4.64
N ALA A 15 10.27 -20.77 3.75
CA ALA A 15 10.41 -22.19 3.45
C ALA A 15 11.71 -22.79 4.02
N SER A 16 12.47 -21.97 4.75
CA SER A 16 13.72 -22.36 5.40
C SER A 16 13.65 -22.05 6.89
N GLU A 17 14.57 -22.62 7.65
CA GLU A 17 14.74 -22.25 9.05
C GLU A 17 15.08 -20.77 9.20
N HIS A 18 14.61 -20.18 10.29
CA HIS A 18 14.97 -18.84 10.72
C HIS A 18 16.44 -18.82 11.16
N THR A 19 17.14 -17.74 10.86
CA THR A 19 18.51 -17.51 11.34
C THR A 19 18.45 -16.60 12.57
N VAL A 20 19.09 -17.04 13.65
CA VAL A 20 19.02 -16.35 14.94
C VAL A 20 20.41 -15.93 15.40
N ARG A 21 20.50 -14.70 15.92
CA ARG A 21 21.67 -14.14 16.59
C ARG A 21 21.29 -13.70 17.98
N ILE A 22 22.09 -14.08 18.96
CA ILE A 22 21.88 -13.78 20.37
C ILE A 22 23.08 -12.96 20.84
N LEU A 23 22.82 -11.76 21.37
CA LEU A 23 23.82 -10.84 21.89
C LEU A 23 23.54 -10.49 23.36
N ARG A 24 24.58 -10.08 24.09
CA ARG A 24 24.44 -9.41 25.40
C ARG A 24 24.15 -7.91 25.23
N GLY A 25 23.85 -7.23 26.33
CA GLY A 25 23.63 -5.77 26.36
C GLY A 25 24.83 -4.93 25.90
N ASP A 26 26.05 -5.47 25.93
CA ASP A 26 27.26 -4.83 25.38
C ASP A 26 27.46 -5.09 23.86
N GLY A 27 26.58 -5.89 23.24
CA GLY A 27 26.67 -6.27 21.84
C GLY A 27 27.62 -7.44 21.54
N SER A 28 28.22 -8.07 22.56
CA SER A 28 29.00 -9.29 22.41
C SER A 28 28.12 -10.49 22.05
N GLU A 29 28.65 -11.40 21.22
CA GLU A 29 27.91 -12.56 20.74
C GLU A 29 27.83 -13.65 21.82
N VAL A 30 26.61 -14.12 22.10
CA VAL A 30 26.36 -15.27 22.98
C VAL A 30 26.28 -16.55 22.16
N ALA A 31 25.46 -16.54 21.11
CA ALA A 31 25.20 -17.73 20.32
C ALA A 31 24.61 -17.43 18.94
N ARG A 32 24.78 -18.42 18.06
CA ARG A 32 24.19 -18.52 16.73
C ARG A 32 23.27 -19.73 16.71
N ARG A 33 22.04 -19.58 16.19
CA ARG A 33 21.09 -20.68 16.10
C ARG A 33 20.33 -20.67 14.78
N ARG A 34 19.78 -21.84 14.47
CA ARG A 34 18.74 -22.03 13.45
C ARG A 34 17.46 -22.42 14.18
N ALA A 35 16.33 -21.95 13.71
CA ALA A 35 15.05 -22.20 14.36
C ALA A 35 13.95 -22.52 13.37
N ARG A 36 13.13 -23.51 13.73
CA ARG A 36 11.84 -23.80 13.10
C ARG A 36 10.72 -23.23 13.97
N PRO A 37 9.54 -22.93 13.40
CA PRO A 37 8.40 -22.43 14.18
C PRO A 37 7.71 -23.55 14.97
N THR A 38 8.47 -24.31 15.75
CA THR A 38 7.99 -25.36 16.66
C THR A 38 8.37 -25.02 18.10
N VAL A 39 7.60 -25.52 19.07
CA VAL A 39 7.85 -25.27 20.50
C VAL A 39 9.26 -25.72 20.89
N GLU A 40 9.65 -26.93 20.50
CA GLU A 40 10.96 -27.51 20.78
C GLU A 40 12.10 -26.62 20.24
N SER A 41 12.02 -26.23 18.97
CA SER A 41 13.09 -25.46 18.33
C SER A 41 13.22 -24.04 18.90
N LEU A 42 12.10 -23.38 19.20
CA LEU A 42 12.11 -22.05 19.82
C LEU A 42 12.51 -22.10 21.30
N ALA A 43 12.15 -23.16 22.03
CA ALA A 43 12.61 -23.37 23.40
C ALA A 43 14.14 -23.59 23.47
N ALA A 44 14.72 -24.27 22.49
CA ALA A 44 16.18 -24.40 22.39
C ALA A 44 16.88 -23.05 22.14
N VAL A 45 16.25 -22.14 21.39
CA VAL A 45 16.74 -20.76 21.22
C VAL A 45 16.63 -19.98 22.52
N GLU A 46 15.48 -20.06 23.19
CA GLU A 46 15.23 -19.40 24.48
C GLU A 46 16.25 -19.84 25.53
N ALA A 47 16.45 -21.15 25.71
CA ALA A 47 17.42 -21.70 26.64
C ALA A 47 18.85 -21.23 26.32
N ALA A 48 19.24 -21.23 25.04
CA ALA A 48 20.54 -20.72 24.63
C ALA A 48 20.72 -19.22 24.91
N ALA A 49 19.65 -18.43 24.82
CA ALA A 49 19.70 -17.00 25.08
C ALA A 49 19.75 -16.67 26.59
N LEU A 50 19.07 -17.47 27.41
CA LEU A 50 19.02 -17.31 28.86
C LEU A 50 20.19 -17.97 29.60
N ALA A 51 21.01 -18.77 28.91
CA ALA A 51 22.18 -19.42 29.50
C ALA A 51 23.11 -18.40 30.18
N GLY A 52 23.38 -18.62 31.47
CA GLY A 52 24.21 -17.74 32.29
C GLY A 52 23.62 -16.34 32.52
N SER A 53 22.32 -16.15 32.31
CA SER A 53 21.62 -14.91 32.69
C SER A 53 20.95 -15.05 34.07
N PRO A 54 20.74 -13.95 34.81
CA PRO A 54 19.99 -13.97 36.07
C PRO A 54 18.56 -14.51 35.90
N ALA A 55 18.03 -15.11 36.96
CA ALA A 55 16.64 -15.54 37.00
C ALA A 55 15.70 -14.34 36.76
N GLY A 56 14.67 -14.54 35.93
CA GLY A 56 13.73 -13.49 35.54
C GLY A 56 14.17 -12.59 34.38
N THR A 57 15.33 -12.85 33.77
CA THR A 57 15.76 -12.15 32.55
C THR A 57 14.74 -12.30 31.43
N ARG A 58 14.36 -11.17 30.81
CA ARG A 58 13.44 -11.14 29.66
C ARG A 58 14.22 -10.86 28.38
N LEU A 59 14.06 -11.73 27.38
CA LEU A 59 14.65 -11.54 26.06
C LEU A 59 14.02 -10.33 25.34
N GLU A 60 14.84 -9.61 24.58
CA GLU A 60 14.41 -8.61 23.60
C GLU A 60 14.52 -9.22 22.20
N VAL A 61 13.42 -9.77 21.71
CA VAL A 61 13.36 -10.50 20.44
C VAL A 61 12.95 -9.55 19.32
N VAL A 62 13.84 -9.33 18.36
CA VAL A 62 13.65 -8.38 17.25
C VAL A 62 13.55 -9.15 15.93
N MET A 63 12.49 -8.87 15.18
CA MET A 63 12.26 -9.47 13.87
C MET A 63 11.70 -8.45 12.88
N GLU A 64 12.07 -8.60 11.61
CA GLU A 64 11.38 -7.95 10.50
C GLU A 64 10.19 -8.82 10.04
N PRO A 65 9.03 -8.27 9.65
CA PRO A 65 7.92 -9.07 9.15
C PRO A 65 8.24 -9.69 7.78
N THR A 66 8.46 -11.00 7.75
CA THR A 66 8.51 -11.81 6.52
C THR A 66 7.24 -12.64 6.37
N GLY A 67 6.30 -12.18 5.54
CA GLY A 67 5.02 -12.87 5.34
C GLY A 67 4.29 -13.15 6.66
N PRO A 68 3.68 -14.33 6.86
CA PRO A 68 3.09 -14.74 8.13
C PRO A 68 4.09 -15.41 9.11
N ALA A 69 5.35 -15.63 8.71
CA ALA A 69 6.33 -16.41 9.48
C ALA A 69 6.70 -15.79 10.83
N TRP A 70 6.48 -14.49 11.00
CA TRP A 70 6.76 -13.78 12.26
C TRP A 70 5.77 -14.17 13.37
N LEU A 71 4.54 -14.56 13.03
CA LEU A 71 3.47 -14.70 14.01
C LEU A 71 3.73 -15.86 15.00
N PRO A 72 4.11 -17.08 14.57
CA PRO A 72 4.43 -18.16 15.51
C PRO A 72 5.57 -17.80 16.47
N VAL A 73 6.63 -17.16 15.96
CA VAL A 73 7.78 -16.71 16.77
C VAL A 73 7.34 -15.67 17.79
N ALA A 74 6.56 -14.67 17.37
CA ALA A 74 6.05 -13.63 18.25
C ALA A 74 5.12 -14.20 19.34
N VAL A 75 4.20 -15.10 18.98
CA VAL A 75 3.29 -15.77 19.93
C VAL A 75 4.09 -16.55 20.97
N PHE A 76 5.06 -17.36 20.53
CA PHE A 76 5.88 -18.18 21.43
C PHE A 76 6.59 -17.34 22.50
N PHE A 77 7.33 -16.31 22.08
CA PHE A 77 8.13 -15.49 23.02
C PHE A 77 7.26 -14.56 23.87
N THR A 78 6.17 -14.00 23.30
CA THR A 78 5.25 -13.13 24.06
C THR A 78 4.51 -13.93 25.13
N ALA A 79 4.06 -15.15 24.82
CA ALA A 79 3.37 -16.02 25.79
C ALA A 79 4.27 -16.44 26.97
N ARG A 80 5.59 -16.35 26.82
CA ARG A 80 6.59 -16.62 27.86
C ARG A 80 7.10 -15.36 28.57
N GLY A 81 6.48 -14.20 28.34
CA GLY A 81 6.78 -12.95 29.04
C GLY A 81 7.97 -12.17 28.49
N HIS A 82 8.50 -12.53 27.32
CA HIS A 82 9.57 -11.78 26.67
C HIS A 82 9.06 -10.56 25.90
N ARG A 83 9.97 -9.63 25.60
CA ARG A 83 9.66 -8.42 24.83
C ARG A 83 9.94 -8.67 23.36
N VAL A 84 8.89 -8.74 22.55
CA VAL A 84 9.02 -8.92 21.10
C VAL A 84 8.90 -7.57 20.41
N PHE A 85 9.72 -7.32 19.38
CA PHE A 85 9.69 -6.12 18.57
C PHE A 85 9.57 -6.51 17.10
N ARG A 86 8.58 -5.93 16.42
CA ARG A 86 8.41 -6.06 14.97
C ARG A 86 8.82 -4.76 14.29
N VAL A 87 9.95 -4.79 13.59
CA VAL A 87 10.56 -3.59 13.01
C VAL A 87 10.19 -3.41 11.54
N ALA A 88 10.17 -2.16 11.07
CA ALA A 88 9.94 -1.88 9.66
C ALA A 88 11.15 -2.33 8.82
N SER A 89 10.89 -3.01 7.70
CA SER A 89 11.90 -3.47 6.74
C SER A 89 12.88 -2.39 6.30
N ALA A 90 12.38 -1.17 6.09
CA ALA A 90 13.22 -0.03 5.72
C ALA A 90 14.24 0.31 6.82
N LYS A 91 13.81 0.30 8.09
CA LYS A 91 14.69 0.61 9.23
C LYS A 91 15.80 -0.46 9.38
N ALA A 92 15.45 -1.73 9.25
CA ALA A 92 16.42 -2.83 9.27
C ALA A 92 17.40 -2.73 8.09
N ALA A 93 16.90 -2.47 6.88
CA ALA A 93 17.72 -2.32 5.68
C ALA A 93 18.67 -1.11 5.75
N ASP A 94 18.22 0.02 6.31
CA ASP A 94 19.04 1.22 6.49
C ASP A 94 20.18 0.95 7.48
N LEU A 95 19.89 0.31 8.62
CA LEU A 95 20.91 -0.08 9.59
C LEU A 95 21.89 -1.10 9.00
N ARG A 96 21.39 -2.11 8.28
CA ARG A 96 22.24 -3.09 7.59
C ARG A 96 23.23 -2.40 6.65
N ARG A 97 22.77 -1.41 5.87
CA ARG A 97 23.66 -0.65 4.96
C ARG A 97 24.70 0.18 5.71
N PHE A 98 24.37 0.65 6.91
CA PHE A 98 25.32 1.35 7.77
C PHE A 98 26.40 0.40 8.31
N LEU A 99 25.99 -0.75 8.86
CA LEU A 99 26.92 -1.72 9.46
C LEU A 99 27.71 -2.55 8.42
N SER A 100 27.05 -2.92 7.33
CA SER A 100 27.55 -3.84 6.29
C SER A 100 27.14 -3.36 4.89
N ARG A 101 27.79 -2.29 4.41
CA ARG A 101 27.43 -1.61 3.14
C ARG A 101 27.37 -2.53 1.92
N HIS A 102 28.34 -3.44 1.79
CA HIS A 102 28.55 -4.26 0.59
C HIS A 102 28.23 -5.75 0.79
N ALA A 103 27.70 -6.15 1.95
CA ALA A 103 27.41 -7.54 2.26
C ALA A 103 25.94 -7.73 2.69
N LYS A 104 25.35 -8.86 2.28
CA LYS A 104 24.02 -9.29 2.71
C LYS A 104 24.01 -10.81 2.88
N SER A 105 23.58 -11.26 4.05
CA SER A 105 23.33 -12.67 4.35
C SER A 105 22.32 -12.76 5.50
N ASN A 106 21.65 -13.90 5.65
CA ASN A 106 20.69 -14.12 6.74
C ASN A 106 21.33 -13.93 8.12
N GLY A 107 22.63 -14.24 8.26
CA GLY A 107 23.38 -14.02 9.49
C GLY A 107 23.63 -12.53 9.78
N ILE A 108 23.94 -11.74 8.74
CA ILE A 108 24.09 -10.27 8.84
C ILE A 108 22.74 -9.63 9.17
N ASP A 109 21.65 -10.11 8.57
CA ASP A 109 20.31 -9.58 8.80
C ASP A 109 19.86 -9.89 10.25
N ALA A 110 20.08 -11.11 10.73
CA ALA A 110 19.82 -11.47 12.13
C ALA A 110 20.68 -10.66 13.13
N ASP A 111 21.97 -10.46 12.86
CA ASP A 111 22.86 -9.65 13.72
C ASP A 111 22.42 -8.17 13.72
N THR A 112 22.07 -7.63 12.55
CA THR A 112 21.52 -6.28 12.41
C THR A 112 20.27 -6.08 13.27
N LEU A 113 19.35 -7.05 13.26
CA LEU A 113 18.14 -7.01 14.07
C LEU A 113 18.46 -7.10 15.57
N ALA A 114 19.41 -7.97 15.98
CA ALA A 114 19.82 -8.12 17.37
C ALA A 114 20.43 -6.84 17.96
N ARG A 115 21.14 -6.04 17.13
CA ARG A 115 21.76 -4.77 17.56
C ARG A 115 20.80 -3.59 17.62
N LEU A 116 19.62 -3.70 17.01
CA LEU A 116 18.69 -2.58 16.85
C LEU A 116 18.24 -1.96 18.20
N PRO A 117 18.02 -2.73 19.29
CA PRO A 117 17.71 -2.19 20.61
C PRO A 117 18.86 -1.44 21.29
N LEU A 118 20.11 -1.64 20.85
CA LEU A 118 21.27 -0.87 21.33
C LEU A 118 21.33 0.51 20.66
N ILE A 119 20.96 0.57 19.37
CA ILE A 119 21.14 1.76 18.53
C ILE A 119 19.93 2.70 18.62
N ALA A 120 18.72 2.15 18.77
CA ALA A 120 17.50 2.93 18.78
C ALA A 120 16.50 2.44 19.85
N PRO A 121 16.86 2.44 21.15
CA PRO A 121 16.03 1.90 22.23
C PRO A 121 14.64 2.57 22.30
N GLU A 122 14.58 3.90 22.19
CA GLU A 122 13.32 4.65 22.18
C GLU A 122 12.57 4.56 20.83
N GLY A 123 13.27 4.15 19.77
CA GLY A 123 12.73 4.00 18.44
C GLY A 123 12.06 2.65 18.19
N LEU A 124 11.94 1.81 19.22
CA LEU A 124 11.34 0.48 19.16
C LEU A 124 10.10 0.41 20.04
N GLN A 125 8.98 0.00 19.45
CA GLN A 125 7.75 -0.26 20.18
C GLN A 125 7.57 -1.77 20.33
N PRO A 126 7.33 -2.28 21.56
CA PRO A 126 6.95 -3.67 21.76
C PRO A 126 5.76 -4.03 20.88
N LEU A 127 5.84 -5.22 20.28
CA LEU A 127 4.76 -5.80 19.52
C LEU A 127 3.63 -6.16 20.46
N GLU A 128 2.43 -5.78 20.06
CA GLU A 128 1.21 -6.15 20.73
C GLU A 128 0.44 -7.06 19.82
N LEU A 129 0.21 -8.28 20.29
CA LEU A 129 -0.60 -9.24 19.57
C LEU A 129 -2.07 -8.83 19.70
N PRO A 130 -2.82 -8.80 18.58
CA PRO A 130 -4.23 -8.46 18.62
C PRO A 130 -5.03 -9.54 19.36
N GLY A 131 -6.10 -9.13 20.03
CA GLY A 131 -7.15 -10.04 20.48
C GLY A 131 -7.88 -10.70 19.30
N ALA A 132 -8.76 -11.66 19.60
CA ALA A 132 -9.43 -12.49 18.59
C ALA A 132 -10.21 -11.65 17.57
N GLU A 133 -10.92 -10.62 18.02
CA GLU A 133 -11.76 -9.75 17.21
C GLU A 133 -10.93 -8.85 16.29
N ALA A 134 -9.86 -8.25 16.82
CA ALA A 134 -8.94 -7.43 16.03
C ALA A 134 -8.17 -8.26 15.00
N ALA A 135 -7.77 -9.49 15.36
CA ALA A 135 -7.14 -10.43 14.45
C ALA A 135 -8.11 -10.86 13.33
N ALA A 136 -9.36 -11.19 13.68
CA ALA A 136 -10.40 -11.52 12.72
C ALA A 136 -10.65 -10.36 11.75
N LEU A 137 -10.78 -9.13 12.26
CA LEU A 137 -10.97 -7.93 11.44
C LEU A 137 -9.82 -7.74 10.44
N ASP A 138 -8.56 -7.80 10.88
CA ASP A 138 -7.40 -7.66 9.99
C ASP A 138 -7.42 -8.70 8.86
N ARG A 139 -7.76 -9.96 9.17
CA ARG A 139 -7.89 -11.02 8.17
C ARG A 139 -8.99 -10.73 7.16
N ARG A 140 -10.17 -10.27 7.62
CA ARG A 140 -11.31 -9.95 6.73
C ARG A 140 -11.04 -8.72 5.86
N VAL A 141 -10.42 -7.67 6.41
CA VAL A 141 -9.98 -6.48 5.66
C VAL A 141 -9.03 -6.88 4.52
N ARG A 142 -8.00 -7.68 4.83
CA ARG A 142 -7.04 -8.13 3.82
C ARG A 142 -7.66 -9.05 2.77
N ALA A 143 -8.58 -9.92 3.17
CA ALA A 143 -9.31 -10.77 2.24
C ALA A 143 -10.17 -9.93 1.28
N CYS A 144 -10.91 -8.95 1.79
CA CYS A 144 -11.70 -8.03 0.98
C CYS A 144 -10.84 -7.25 -0.03
N ASP A 145 -9.70 -6.71 0.41
CA ASP A 145 -8.78 -5.99 -0.48
C ASP A 145 -8.24 -6.89 -1.60
N ARG A 146 -7.79 -8.11 -1.27
CA ARG A 146 -7.33 -9.09 -2.27
C ARG A 146 -8.42 -9.44 -3.28
N LEU A 147 -9.62 -9.80 -2.81
CA LEU A 147 -10.74 -10.19 -3.68
C LEU A 147 -11.22 -9.01 -4.54
N THR A 148 -11.19 -7.78 -4.01
CA THR A 148 -11.49 -6.57 -4.80
C THR A 148 -10.47 -6.40 -5.93
N GLN A 149 -9.18 -6.59 -5.66
CA GLN A 149 -8.13 -6.51 -6.68
C GLN A 149 -8.26 -7.61 -7.74
N GLN A 150 -8.59 -8.84 -7.33
CA GLN A 150 -8.87 -9.96 -8.24
C GLN A 150 -10.09 -9.67 -9.13
N GLY A 151 -11.20 -9.19 -8.56
CA GLY A 151 -12.38 -8.82 -9.34
C GLY A 151 -12.08 -7.75 -10.38
N ALA A 152 -11.27 -6.74 -10.04
CA ALA A 152 -10.84 -5.72 -10.98
C ALA A 152 -9.90 -6.27 -12.08
N LEU A 153 -9.12 -7.33 -11.79
CA LEU A 153 -8.31 -8.02 -12.80
C LEU A 153 -9.21 -8.76 -13.81
N HIS A 154 -10.14 -9.58 -13.32
CA HIS A 154 -11.08 -10.31 -14.18
C HIS A 154 -11.93 -9.36 -15.04
N GLN A 155 -12.41 -8.25 -14.47
CA GLN A 155 -13.13 -7.22 -15.25
C GLN A 155 -12.31 -6.63 -16.41
N ARG A 156 -11.00 -6.40 -16.20
CA ARG A 156 -10.13 -5.90 -17.28
C ARG A 156 -9.93 -6.96 -18.35
N ARG A 157 -9.64 -8.20 -17.96
CA ARG A 157 -9.48 -9.33 -18.89
C ARG A 157 -10.72 -9.55 -19.75
N ILE A 158 -11.91 -9.54 -19.14
CA ILE A 158 -13.17 -9.65 -19.88
C ILE A 158 -13.28 -8.55 -20.92
N LYS A 159 -13.00 -7.29 -20.57
CA LYS A 159 -13.06 -6.17 -21.53
C LYS A 159 -12.04 -6.33 -22.66
N ASP A 160 -10.83 -6.79 -22.34
CA ASP A 160 -9.75 -6.95 -23.34
C ASP A 160 -10.03 -8.12 -24.30
N LEU A 161 -10.58 -9.24 -23.80
CA LEU A 161 -11.04 -10.36 -24.63
C LEU A 161 -12.25 -9.98 -25.48
N VAL A 162 -13.23 -9.28 -24.89
CA VAL A 162 -14.42 -8.85 -25.64
C VAL A 162 -14.06 -7.85 -26.73
N ARG A 163 -13.05 -6.98 -26.55
CA ARG A 163 -12.58 -6.10 -27.64
C ARG A 163 -11.93 -6.84 -28.79
N GLN A 164 -11.37 -8.03 -28.56
CA GLN A 164 -10.84 -8.88 -29.63
C GLN A 164 -11.98 -9.58 -30.39
N LEU A 165 -13.03 -10.00 -29.70
CA LEU A 165 -14.22 -10.59 -30.31
C LEU A 165 -15.12 -9.57 -31.00
N LEU A 166 -15.31 -8.41 -30.37
CA LEU A 166 -16.25 -7.34 -30.72
C LEU A 166 -15.52 -5.98 -30.61
N PRO A 167 -14.81 -5.53 -31.65
CA PRO A 167 -14.06 -4.27 -31.61
C PRO A 167 -14.91 -3.05 -31.26
N ASP A 168 -16.14 -3.01 -31.79
CA ASP A 168 -17.15 -1.99 -31.47
C ASP A 168 -18.10 -2.44 -30.34
N SER A 169 -17.55 -3.09 -29.31
CA SER A 169 -18.32 -3.64 -28.19
C SER A 169 -19.20 -2.58 -27.50
N PRO A 170 -20.45 -2.93 -27.11
CA PRO A 170 -21.33 -2.02 -26.37
C PRO A 170 -20.94 -1.87 -24.88
N LEU A 171 -19.81 -2.46 -24.45
CA LEU A 171 -19.33 -2.37 -23.08
C LEU A 171 -18.81 -0.96 -22.77
N THR A 172 -19.50 -0.27 -21.86
CA THR A 172 -19.15 1.08 -21.41
C THR A 172 -18.87 1.07 -19.91
N GLY A 173 -17.80 1.74 -19.47
CA GLY A 173 -17.54 1.87 -18.03
C GLY A 173 -17.38 0.50 -17.34
N ASP A 174 -18.02 0.31 -16.19
CA ASP A 174 -17.94 -0.94 -15.41
C ASP A 174 -18.91 -2.02 -15.91
N LEU A 175 -18.49 -3.29 -15.83
CA LEU A 175 -19.30 -4.43 -16.26
C LEU A 175 -20.45 -4.69 -15.29
N GLY A 176 -21.67 -4.47 -15.79
CA GLY A 176 -22.91 -4.72 -15.07
C GLY A 176 -23.33 -6.19 -15.07
N LYS A 177 -24.35 -6.53 -14.26
CA LYS A 177 -24.92 -7.89 -14.22
C LYS A 177 -25.47 -8.33 -15.58
N THR A 178 -26.07 -7.41 -16.31
CA THR A 178 -26.61 -7.65 -17.66
C THR A 178 -25.52 -7.98 -18.67
N ASP A 179 -24.40 -7.25 -18.65
CA ASP A 179 -23.27 -7.52 -19.56
C ASP A 179 -22.70 -8.92 -19.33
N LEU A 180 -22.46 -9.27 -18.06
CA LEU A 180 -21.97 -10.60 -17.70
C LEU A 180 -22.96 -11.70 -18.07
N ALA A 181 -24.26 -11.44 -17.93
CA ALA A 181 -25.29 -12.41 -18.31
C ALA A 181 -25.38 -12.68 -19.81
N VAL A 182 -25.10 -11.67 -20.65
CA VAL A 182 -24.98 -11.83 -22.11
C VAL A 182 -23.69 -12.58 -22.43
N LEU A 183 -22.54 -12.09 -21.95
CA LEU A 183 -21.23 -12.67 -22.24
C LEU A 183 -21.09 -14.13 -21.79
N LYS A 184 -21.68 -14.48 -20.64
CA LYS A 184 -21.67 -15.87 -20.14
C LYS A 184 -22.41 -16.85 -21.06
N ARG A 185 -23.37 -16.37 -21.85
CA ARG A 185 -24.21 -17.20 -22.74
C ARG A 185 -23.77 -17.09 -24.20
N TRP A 186 -23.37 -15.90 -24.62
CA TRP A 186 -23.23 -15.50 -26.01
C TRP A 186 -22.06 -14.51 -26.19
N ALA A 187 -20.87 -14.88 -25.73
CA ALA A 187 -19.65 -14.11 -26.05
C ALA A 187 -19.24 -14.25 -27.52
N ASP A 188 -19.45 -15.43 -28.13
CA ASP A 188 -19.23 -15.63 -29.57
C ASP A 188 -20.27 -14.83 -30.38
N PRO A 189 -19.84 -13.92 -31.28
CA PRO A 189 -20.77 -13.11 -32.08
C PRO A 189 -21.72 -13.95 -32.94
N ARG A 190 -21.29 -15.11 -33.44
CA ARG A 190 -22.10 -16.03 -34.23
C ARG A 190 -23.21 -16.63 -33.38
N ALA A 191 -22.86 -17.08 -32.18
CA ALA A 191 -23.82 -17.61 -31.21
C ALA A 191 -24.81 -16.54 -30.73
N LEU A 192 -24.34 -15.30 -30.56
CA LEU A 192 -25.19 -14.16 -30.18
C LEU A 192 -26.25 -13.87 -31.24
N LEU A 193 -25.86 -13.81 -32.52
CA LEU A 193 -26.81 -13.59 -33.62
C LEU A 193 -27.76 -14.78 -33.80
N ALA A 194 -27.25 -16.02 -33.71
CA ALA A 194 -28.05 -17.24 -33.79
C ALA A 194 -29.09 -17.36 -32.67
N ALA A 195 -28.81 -16.84 -31.47
CA ALA A 195 -29.79 -16.80 -30.38
C ALA A 195 -31.02 -15.94 -30.73
N GLY A 196 -30.85 -14.96 -31.63
CA GLY A 196 -31.92 -14.08 -32.09
C GLY A 196 -32.29 -12.98 -31.08
N ARG A 197 -32.91 -11.92 -31.60
CA ARG A 197 -33.30 -10.73 -30.84
C ARG A 197 -34.22 -11.04 -29.64
N PRO A 198 -35.27 -11.89 -29.75
CA PRO A 198 -36.20 -12.12 -28.64
C PRO A 198 -35.52 -12.72 -27.40
N ARG A 199 -34.62 -13.70 -27.59
CA ARG A 199 -33.91 -14.36 -26.47
C ARG A 199 -32.93 -13.41 -25.79
N LEU A 200 -32.20 -12.63 -26.57
CA LEU A 200 -31.28 -11.61 -26.06
C LEU A 200 -32.03 -10.55 -25.24
N LEU A 201 -33.14 -10.03 -25.78
CA LEU A 201 -33.98 -9.05 -25.09
C LEU A 201 -34.54 -9.60 -23.78
N ALA A 202 -35.03 -10.84 -23.77
CA ALA A 202 -35.54 -11.48 -22.56
C ALA A 202 -34.47 -11.58 -21.46
N VAL A 203 -33.23 -11.94 -21.80
CA VAL A 203 -32.12 -11.99 -20.83
C VAL A 203 -31.77 -10.59 -20.32
N ILE A 204 -31.72 -9.59 -21.20
CA ILE A 204 -31.41 -8.20 -20.82
C ILE A 204 -32.51 -7.64 -19.91
N HIS A 205 -33.78 -7.79 -20.28
CA HIS A 205 -34.92 -7.31 -19.50
C HIS A 205 -34.95 -7.96 -18.11
N LYS A 206 -34.79 -9.29 -18.04
CA LYS A 206 -34.77 -10.04 -16.77
C LYS A 206 -33.62 -9.60 -15.86
N THR A 207 -32.40 -9.48 -16.40
CA THR A 207 -31.21 -9.18 -15.58
C THR A 207 -31.11 -7.72 -15.16
N SER A 208 -31.65 -6.81 -15.98
CA SER A 208 -31.70 -5.37 -15.69
C SER A 208 -32.95 -4.95 -14.92
N GLN A 209 -33.87 -5.88 -14.61
CA GLN A 209 -35.17 -5.58 -13.98
C GLN A 209 -35.97 -4.54 -14.79
N GLY A 210 -35.98 -4.68 -16.12
CA GLY A 210 -36.69 -3.78 -17.05
C GLY A 210 -36.02 -2.43 -17.31
N GLN A 211 -34.88 -2.11 -16.68
CA GLN A 211 -34.19 -0.83 -16.90
C GLN A 211 -33.47 -0.76 -18.26
N GLN A 212 -33.19 -1.91 -18.87
CA GLN A 212 -32.60 -2.01 -20.19
C GLN A 212 -33.49 -2.87 -21.08
N GLY A 213 -33.63 -2.46 -22.35
CA GLY A 213 -34.51 -3.11 -23.31
C GLY A 213 -33.92 -3.10 -24.72
N ASP A 214 -34.77 -2.81 -25.69
CA ASP A 214 -34.50 -2.89 -27.12
C ASP A 214 -33.17 -2.26 -27.54
N ALA A 215 -32.93 -1.00 -27.17
CA ALA A 215 -31.71 -0.29 -27.55
C ALA A 215 -30.41 -0.98 -27.06
N ARG A 216 -30.43 -1.68 -25.92
CA ARG A 216 -29.26 -2.42 -25.45
C ARG A 216 -29.08 -3.71 -26.25
N ALA A 217 -30.17 -4.43 -26.52
CA ALA A 217 -30.13 -5.65 -27.32
C ALA A 217 -29.66 -5.37 -28.75
N ASP A 218 -30.15 -4.30 -29.36
CA ASP A 218 -29.80 -3.91 -30.71
C ASP A 218 -28.33 -3.50 -30.82
N ARG A 219 -27.77 -2.80 -29.81
CA ARG A 219 -26.32 -2.52 -29.75
C ARG A 219 -25.45 -3.77 -29.68
N TRP A 220 -25.85 -4.79 -28.91
CA TRP A 220 -25.12 -6.06 -28.85
C TRP A 220 -25.14 -6.79 -30.20
N ARG A 221 -26.30 -6.80 -30.87
CA ARG A 221 -26.42 -7.42 -32.20
C ARG A 221 -25.64 -6.65 -33.25
N ALA A 222 -25.73 -5.32 -33.26
CA ALA A 222 -24.98 -4.47 -34.17
C ALA A 222 -23.45 -4.70 -34.03
N ALA A 223 -22.94 -4.74 -32.80
CA ALA A 223 -21.53 -5.04 -32.55
C ALA A 223 -21.13 -6.44 -33.04
N ALA A 224 -21.99 -7.45 -32.85
CA ALA A 224 -21.73 -8.80 -33.34
C ALA A 224 -21.74 -8.88 -34.88
N THR A 225 -22.71 -8.23 -35.53
CA THR A 225 -22.76 -8.13 -36.99
C THR A 225 -21.51 -7.44 -37.53
N ALA A 226 -21.15 -6.27 -37.00
CA ALA A 226 -19.97 -5.54 -37.43
C ALA A 226 -18.67 -6.33 -37.23
N ALA A 227 -18.57 -7.12 -36.16
CA ALA A 227 -17.42 -8.00 -35.94
C ALA A 227 -17.31 -9.10 -37.00
N LEU A 228 -18.43 -9.74 -37.37
CA LEU A 228 -18.44 -10.76 -38.41
C LEU A 228 -18.21 -10.18 -39.81
N GLU A 229 -18.70 -8.97 -40.09
CA GLU A 229 -18.40 -8.26 -41.33
C GLU A 229 -16.91 -7.92 -41.43
N LEU A 230 -16.29 -7.49 -40.33
CA LEU A 230 -14.87 -7.12 -40.29
C LEU A 230 -13.95 -8.33 -40.44
N TYR A 231 -14.23 -9.41 -39.72
CA TYR A 231 -13.33 -10.56 -39.62
C TYR A 231 -13.66 -11.68 -40.60
N GLY A 232 -14.91 -11.79 -41.06
CA GLY A 232 -15.39 -12.94 -41.81
C GLY A 232 -15.05 -14.25 -41.09
N ASP A 233 -14.57 -15.23 -41.85
CA ASP A 233 -14.08 -16.53 -41.35
C ASP A 233 -12.54 -16.58 -41.20
N HIS A 234 -11.90 -15.42 -41.02
CA HIS A 234 -10.44 -15.36 -40.95
C HIS A 234 -9.90 -16.17 -39.75
N SER A 235 -9.09 -17.19 -40.03
CA SER A 235 -8.64 -18.19 -39.05
C SER A 235 -7.84 -17.63 -37.86
N ALA A 236 -7.27 -16.44 -38.00
CA ALA A 236 -6.60 -15.75 -36.89
C ALA A 236 -7.55 -15.35 -35.74
N VAL A 237 -8.86 -15.31 -35.97
CA VAL A 237 -9.87 -14.99 -34.94
C VAL A 237 -10.56 -16.28 -34.50
N ALA A 238 -10.01 -16.89 -33.45
CA ALA A 238 -10.58 -18.08 -32.83
C ALA A 238 -11.81 -17.74 -31.98
N PHE A 239 -12.94 -17.40 -32.64
CA PHE A 239 -14.15 -16.90 -31.96
C PHE A 239 -14.65 -17.79 -30.83
N ALA A 240 -14.66 -19.12 -31.04
CA ALA A 240 -15.13 -20.06 -30.04
C ALA A 240 -14.20 -20.11 -28.82
N ASP A 241 -12.89 -20.24 -29.03
CA ASP A 241 -11.90 -20.30 -27.95
C ASP A 241 -11.87 -19.00 -27.14
N LEU A 242 -11.88 -17.83 -27.82
CA LEU A 242 -11.96 -16.53 -27.16
C LEU A 242 -13.26 -16.36 -26.37
N ALA A 243 -14.39 -16.86 -26.87
CA ALA A 243 -15.67 -16.81 -26.16
C ALA A 243 -15.66 -17.71 -24.91
N ASP A 244 -15.01 -18.88 -24.97
CA ASP A 244 -14.84 -19.77 -23.83
C ASP A 244 -13.92 -19.18 -22.75
N GLU A 245 -12.88 -18.45 -23.15
CA GLU A 245 -12.06 -17.65 -22.25
C GLU A 245 -12.88 -16.55 -21.56
N VAL A 246 -13.71 -15.80 -22.32
CA VAL A 246 -14.62 -14.80 -21.74
C VAL A 246 -15.56 -15.44 -20.74
N ALA A 247 -16.20 -16.56 -21.09
CA ALA A 247 -17.12 -17.25 -20.20
C ALA A 247 -16.42 -17.74 -18.91
N THR A 248 -15.16 -18.18 -19.02
CA THR A 248 -14.32 -18.55 -17.87
C THR A 248 -14.04 -17.36 -16.96
N GLU A 249 -13.59 -16.23 -17.52
CA GLU A 249 -13.32 -15.02 -16.75
C GLU A 249 -14.59 -14.45 -16.10
N VAL A 250 -15.76 -14.58 -16.75
CA VAL A 250 -17.07 -14.23 -16.14
C VAL A 250 -17.37 -15.11 -14.94
N ARG A 251 -17.22 -16.44 -15.05
CA ARG A 251 -17.43 -17.37 -13.91
C ARG A 251 -16.50 -17.06 -12.74
N LEU A 252 -15.22 -16.76 -13.02
CA LEU A 252 -14.25 -16.38 -11.99
C LEU A 252 -14.63 -15.05 -11.32
N LEU A 253 -15.04 -14.04 -12.09
CA LEU A 253 -15.50 -12.77 -11.54
C LEU A 253 -16.74 -12.94 -10.64
N GLU A 254 -17.70 -13.77 -11.05
CA GLU A 254 -18.88 -14.08 -10.24
C GLU A 254 -18.49 -14.78 -8.92
N ALA A 255 -17.62 -15.80 -8.98
CA ALA A 255 -17.13 -16.49 -7.79
C ALA A 255 -16.41 -15.54 -6.82
N VAL A 256 -15.49 -14.70 -7.34
CA VAL A 256 -14.77 -13.70 -6.54
C VAL A 256 -15.73 -12.70 -5.89
N ARG A 257 -16.78 -12.26 -6.59
CA ARG A 257 -17.78 -11.33 -6.06
C ARG A 257 -18.61 -11.97 -4.93
N THR A 258 -18.97 -13.24 -5.07
CA THR A 258 -19.68 -14.00 -4.02
C THR A 258 -18.82 -14.11 -2.76
N GLU A 259 -17.57 -14.54 -2.89
CA GLU A 259 -16.63 -14.62 -1.76
C GLU A 259 -16.39 -13.25 -1.12
N LEU A 260 -16.26 -12.20 -1.94
CA LEU A 260 -16.10 -10.82 -1.44
C LEU A 260 -17.29 -10.39 -0.59
N ALA A 261 -18.52 -10.72 -1.00
CA ALA A 261 -19.73 -10.39 -0.23
C ALA A 261 -19.72 -11.09 1.14
N GLY A 262 -19.39 -12.38 1.19
CA GLY A 262 -19.26 -13.12 2.45
C GLY A 262 -18.18 -12.54 3.37
N HIS A 263 -17.01 -12.23 2.83
CA HIS A 263 -15.93 -11.59 3.59
C HIS A 263 -16.27 -10.16 4.04
N ALA A 264 -17.04 -9.41 3.25
CA ALA A 264 -17.48 -8.06 3.59
C ALA A 264 -18.50 -8.07 4.74
N ALA A 265 -19.46 -9.00 4.73
CA ALA A 265 -20.39 -9.20 5.85
C ALA A 265 -19.64 -9.57 7.14
N ALA A 266 -18.72 -10.53 7.07
CA ALA A 266 -17.89 -10.93 8.22
C ALA A 266 -16.94 -9.80 8.71
N ARG A 267 -16.51 -8.91 7.80
CA ARG A 267 -15.72 -7.71 8.17
C ARG A 267 -16.57 -6.73 8.96
N ALA A 268 -17.81 -6.48 8.51
CA ALA A 268 -18.73 -5.59 9.20
C ALA A 268 -19.07 -6.13 10.60
N GLU A 269 -19.29 -7.44 10.72
CA GLU A 269 -19.46 -8.12 12.01
C GLU A 269 -18.28 -7.88 12.95
N ALA A 270 -17.06 -8.24 12.51
CA ALA A 270 -15.86 -8.09 13.33
C ALA A 270 -15.61 -6.63 13.73
N TYR A 271 -15.95 -5.67 12.86
CA TYR A 271 -15.75 -4.25 13.14
C TYR A 271 -16.54 -3.78 14.36
N ARG A 272 -17.77 -4.29 14.58
CA ARG A 272 -18.62 -3.92 15.73
C ARG A 272 -17.96 -4.19 17.08
N PHE A 273 -17.09 -5.19 17.15
CA PHE A 273 -16.38 -5.52 18.39
C PHE A 273 -15.07 -4.75 18.55
N THR A 274 -14.48 -4.27 17.46
CA THR A 274 -13.20 -3.54 17.50
C THR A 274 -13.35 -2.03 17.66
N ASP A 275 -14.50 -1.48 17.26
CA ASP A 275 -14.85 -0.06 17.41
C ASP A 275 -16.35 0.07 17.70
N PRO A 276 -16.80 -0.32 18.92
CA PRO A 276 -18.23 -0.34 19.27
C PRO A 276 -18.90 1.04 19.16
N GLY A 277 -18.15 2.12 19.38
CA GLY A 277 -18.62 3.50 19.22
C GLY A 277 -18.65 4.00 17.78
N ALA A 278 -18.27 3.15 16.81
CA ALA A 278 -18.15 3.50 15.39
C ALA A 278 -17.33 4.79 15.17
N LEU A 279 -16.30 5.01 15.98
CA LEU A 279 -15.52 6.24 16.02
C LEU A 279 -14.83 6.48 14.68
N ALA A 280 -14.21 5.45 14.08
CA ALA A 280 -13.60 5.59 12.76
C ALA A 280 -14.63 5.85 11.66
N ALA A 281 -15.84 5.28 11.77
CA ALA A 281 -16.93 5.47 10.81
C ALA A 281 -17.60 6.84 10.91
N SER A 282 -17.52 7.50 12.07
CA SER A 282 -18.02 8.87 12.26
C SER A 282 -17.29 9.90 11.39
N LEU A 283 -16.05 9.61 10.98
CA LEU A 283 -15.33 10.50 10.07
C LEU A 283 -15.90 10.43 8.64
N PRO A 284 -16.09 11.59 8.00
CA PRO A 284 -16.65 11.64 6.66
C PRO A 284 -15.76 10.90 5.66
N GLY A 285 -16.39 10.11 4.80
CA GLY A 285 -15.72 9.35 3.74
C GLY A 285 -15.07 8.01 4.13
N LEU A 286 -14.93 7.67 5.42
CA LEU A 286 -14.43 6.35 5.82
C LEU A 286 -15.51 5.27 5.71
N ALA A 287 -16.70 5.51 6.27
CA ALA A 287 -17.87 4.64 6.15
C ALA A 287 -17.57 3.13 6.42
N GLU A 288 -18.43 2.23 5.93
CA GLU A 288 -18.41 0.78 6.22
C GLU A 288 -17.23 -0.01 5.63
N VAL A 289 -16.44 0.61 4.76
CA VAL A 289 -15.28 -0.02 4.10
C VAL A 289 -13.97 0.54 4.64
N GLY A 290 -13.89 1.87 4.71
CA GLY A 290 -12.70 2.57 5.17
C GLY A 290 -12.50 2.45 6.68
N ALA A 291 -13.57 2.57 7.47
CA ALA A 291 -13.46 2.54 8.93
C ALA A 291 -12.92 1.19 9.48
N PRO A 292 -13.41 0.02 9.02
CA PRO A 292 -12.81 -1.25 9.44
C PRO A 292 -11.36 -1.39 8.98
N THR A 293 -11.03 -0.88 7.78
CA THR A 293 -9.69 -0.96 7.20
C THR A 293 -8.67 -0.15 8.00
N VAL A 294 -9.01 1.09 8.37
CA VAL A 294 -8.11 1.91 9.18
C VAL A 294 -7.97 1.33 10.59
N THR A 295 -9.06 0.89 11.22
CA THR A 295 -9.07 0.30 12.57
C THR A 295 -8.15 -0.93 12.64
N ALA A 296 -8.25 -1.83 11.66
CA ALA A 296 -7.40 -3.01 11.57
C ALA A 296 -5.90 -2.72 11.47
N ILE A 297 -5.52 -1.68 10.71
CA ILE A 297 -4.11 -1.37 10.43
C ILE A 297 -3.49 -0.52 11.54
N ILE A 298 -4.28 0.36 12.16
CA ILE A 298 -3.81 1.28 13.21
C ILE A 298 -3.49 0.50 14.47
N GLY A 299 -4.32 -0.47 14.86
CA GLY A 299 -4.25 -1.11 16.17
C GLY A 299 -4.56 -0.08 17.26
N ARG A 300 -3.84 -0.12 18.39
CA ARG A 300 -4.07 0.85 19.47
C ARG A 300 -3.69 2.28 19.03
N PRO A 301 -4.61 3.27 19.08
CA PRO A 301 -4.33 4.64 18.66
C PRO A 301 -3.26 5.34 19.52
N GLY A 302 -3.25 5.04 20.83
CA GLY A 302 -2.33 5.64 21.82
C GLY A 302 -0.85 5.34 21.61
N ARG A 303 -0.49 4.42 20.70
CA ARG A 303 0.92 4.18 20.33
C ARG A 303 1.55 5.33 19.53
N PHE A 304 0.73 6.26 19.04
CA PHE A 304 1.17 7.48 18.40
C PHE A 304 0.94 8.67 19.34
N ARG A 305 2.03 9.34 19.75
CA ARG A 305 1.99 10.48 20.66
C ARG A 305 1.28 11.69 20.06
N THR A 306 1.34 11.85 18.74
CA THR A 306 0.76 12.99 18.02
C THR A 306 0.14 12.58 16.69
N GLY A 307 -0.83 13.35 16.21
CA GLY A 307 -1.40 13.19 14.87
C GLY A 307 -0.34 13.27 13.77
N LYS A 308 0.69 14.12 13.93
CA LYS A 308 1.82 14.22 12.98
C LYS A 308 2.59 12.90 12.86
N GLN A 309 2.83 12.22 13.98
CA GLN A 309 3.47 10.90 13.99
C GLN A 309 2.59 9.87 13.28
N PHE A 310 1.28 9.91 13.52
CA PHE A 310 0.32 9.05 12.83
C PHE A 310 0.27 9.31 11.31
N ARG A 311 0.23 10.58 10.89
CA ARG A 311 0.33 10.99 9.49
C ARG A 311 1.60 10.45 8.83
N SER A 312 2.74 10.51 9.51
CA SER A 312 4.00 9.94 9.00
C SER A 312 3.89 8.42 8.79
N PHE A 313 3.33 7.71 9.77
CA PHE A 313 3.06 6.26 9.69
C PHE A 313 2.18 5.86 8.50
N THR A 314 1.19 6.70 8.15
CA THR A 314 0.34 6.44 6.97
C THR A 314 1.08 6.59 5.63
N GLY A 315 2.25 7.24 5.62
CA GLY A 315 3.01 7.56 4.41
C GLY A 315 2.47 8.76 3.62
N LEU A 316 1.58 9.56 4.24
CA LEU A 316 1.01 10.80 3.67
C LEU A 316 1.85 12.05 3.96
N ALA A 317 2.84 11.97 4.85
CA ALA A 317 3.78 13.05 5.07
C ALA A 317 4.69 13.25 3.83
N PRO A 318 4.90 14.50 3.36
CA PRO A 318 5.95 14.84 2.41
C PRO A 318 7.30 14.38 2.95
N LYS A 319 8.23 14.08 2.04
CA LYS A 319 9.64 13.96 2.42
C LYS A 319 10.13 15.31 2.92
N ALA A 320 10.86 15.34 4.03
CA ALA A 320 11.61 16.51 4.44
C ALA A 320 12.94 16.53 3.67
N SER A 321 13.27 17.67 3.09
CA SER A 321 14.58 17.95 2.46
C SER A 321 14.91 19.40 2.79
N GLU A 322 15.17 19.64 4.06
CA GLU A 322 15.66 20.92 4.56
C GLU A 322 17.19 20.90 4.42
N THR A 323 17.72 21.76 3.57
CA THR A 323 19.14 22.14 3.61
C THR A 323 19.20 23.51 4.26
N GLY A 324 20.23 23.78 5.09
CA GLY A 324 20.30 24.91 6.06
C GLY A 324 19.58 26.22 5.70
N ASP A 325 19.63 26.66 4.45
CA ASP A 325 19.01 27.93 4.00
C ASP A 325 17.83 27.79 3.02
N THR A 326 17.39 26.56 2.67
CA THR A 326 16.27 26.35 1.75
C THR A 326 15.35 25.21 2.15
N ASP A 327 14.08 25.55 2.42
CA ASP A 327 12.98 24.60 2.36
C ASP A 327 12.56 24.40 0.89
N ARG A 328 12.85 23.21 0.35
CA ARG A 328 12.41 22.84 -0.98
C ARG A 328 10.91 22.50 -0.95
N LYS A 329 10.06 23.51 -1.15
CA LYS A 329 8.60 23.34 -1.31
C LYS A 329 8.28 22.32 -2.42
N GLY A 330 7.24 21.51 -2.21
CA GLY A 330 6.72 20.59 -3.23
C GLY A 330 7.32 19.18 -3.24
N GLN A 331 7.90 18.71 -2.13
CA GLN A 331 8.44 17.37 -2.03
C GLN A 331 7.39 16.27 -2.29
N PRO A 332 7.78 15.14 -2.92
CA PRO A 332 6.92 13.97 -3.05
C PRO A 332 6.50 13.44 -1.67
N MET A 333 5.30 12.85 -1.59
CA MET A 333 4.91 12.04 -0.42
C MET A 333 5.92 10.92 -0.18
N SER A 334 6.16 10.58 1.08
CA SER A 334 7.13 9.53 1.45
C SER A 334 6.75 8.16 0.88
N LYS A 335 5.45 7.82 0.90
CA LYS A 335 4.90 6.50 0.54
C LYS A 335 5.44 5.34 1.40
N ALA A 336 6.13 5.63 2.50
CA ALA A 336 6.77 4.64 3.38
C ALA A 336 5.78 3.82 4.23
N GLY A 337 4.53 4.26 4.33
CA GLY A 337 3.46 3.60 5.08
C GLY A 337 2.70 2.52 4.30
N ASN A 338 1.81 1.82 5.01
CA ASN A 338 0.96 0.76 4.45
C ASN A 338 0.13 1.27 3.26
N ARG A 339 0.25 0.59 2.11
CA ARG A 339 -0.41 0.99 0.85
C ARG A 339 -1.94 0.98 0.95
N LEU A 340 -2.52 -0.01 1.62
CA LEU A 340 -3.97 -0.13 1.80
C LEU A 340 -4.51 1.00 2.69
N LEU A 341 -3.85 1.27 3.83
CA LEU A 341 -4.18 2.40 4.71
C LEU A 341 -4.16 3.73 3.95
N ARG A 342 -3.05 4.00 3.24
CA ARG A 342 -2.88 5.24 2.46
C ARG A 342 -3.91 5.40 1.36
N THR A 343 -4.18 4.33 0.60
CA THR A 343 -5.17 4.35 -0.49
C THR A 343 -6.58 4.57 0.07
N THR A 344 -6.89 3.95 1.21
CA THR A 344 -8.16 4.11 1.91
C THR A 344 -8.37 5.56 2.34
N LEU A 345 -7.38 6.18 2.98
CA LEU A 345 -7.46 7.59 3.41
C LEU A 345 -7.59 8.56 2.23
N ILE A 346 -6.90 8.31 1.11
CA ILE A 346 -7.02 9.15 -0.10
C ILE A 346 -8.42 9.04 -0.72
N ARG A 347 -8.99 7.83 -0.78
CA ARG A 347 -10.36 7.62 -1.27
C ARG A 347 -11.40 8.23 -0.33
N ALA A 348 -11.19 8.09 0.98
CA ALA A 348 -12.03 8.71 1.98
C ALA A 348 -11.98 10.23 1.85
N ALA A 349 -10.79 10.82 1.66
CA ALA A 349 -10.61 12.25 1.49
C ALA A 349 -11.39 12.85 0.31
N ASP A 350 -11.51 12.15 -0.83
CA ASP A 350 -12.29 12.66 -1.96
C ASP A 350 -13.81 12.74 -1.68
N ASN A 351 -14.30 11.87 -0.80
CA ASN A 351 -15.68 11.94 -0.30
C ASN A 351 -15.79 12.94 0.85
N ALA A 352 -14.83 12.96 1.77
CA ALA A 352 -14.82 13.79 2.96
C ALA A 352 -14.88 15.28 2.62
N ARG A 353 -14.13 15.72 1.60
CA ARG A 353 -14.15 17.11 1.11
C ARG A 353 -15.51 17.57 0.55
N ARG A 354 -16.47 16.65 0.34
CA ARG A 354 -17.83 16.95 -0.14
C ARG A 354 -18.84 16.99 1.01
N GLN A 355 -18.40 16.68 2.23
CA GLN A 355 -19.21 16.55 3.43
C GLN A 355 -18.74 17.48 4.55
N ASP A 356 -17.43 17.79 4.60
CA ASP A 356 -16.81 18.61 5.64
C ASP A 356 -16.31 19.96 5.05
N PRO A 357 -16.87 21.11 5.48
CA PRO A 357 -16.49 22.43 4.98
C PRO A 357 -15.00 22.77 5.14
N GLN A 358 -14.36 22.34 6.24
CA GLN A 358 -12.94 22.61 6.47
C GLN A 358 -12.04 21.79 5.52
N LEU A 359 -12.37 20.53 5.26
CA LEU A 359 -11.69 19.72 4.26
C LEU A 359 -11.95 20.22 2.83
N ALA A 360 -13.16 20.72 2.55
CA ALA A 360 -13.50 21.35 1.28
C ALA A 360 -12.64 22.60 1.04
N ARG A 361 -12.49 23.46 2.04
CA ARG A 361 -11.59 24.63 2.00
C ARG A 361 -10.15 24.23 1.70
N ILE A 362 -9.62 23.22 2.38
CA ILE A 362 -8.25 22.72 2.12
C ILE A 362 -8.12 22.27 0.66
N TYR A 363 -9.08 21.50 0.16
CA TYR A 363 -9.09 21.07 -1.24
C TYR A 363 -9.16 22.25 -2.23
N TYR A 364 -10.02 23.24 -1.95
CA TYR A 364 -10.18 24.45 -2.75
C TYR A 364 -8.87 25.24 -2.84
N VAL A 365 -8.27 25.58 -1.70
CA VAL A 365 -6.97 26.29 -1.62
C VAL A 365 -5.90 25.56 -2.43
N GLN A 366 -5.85 24.22 -2.32
CA GLN A 366 -4.89 23.43 -3.09
C GLN A 366 -5.09 23.57 -4.60
N MET A 367 -6.33 23.48 -5.10
CA MET A 367 -6.63 23.50 -6.54
C MET A 367 -6.57 24.90 -7.17
N VAL A 368 -7.12 25.89 -6.46
CA VAL A 368 -7.34 27.26 -6.96
C VAL A 368 -6.10 28.10 -6.73
N GLU A 369 -5.67 28.23 -5.48
CA GLU A 369 -4.57 29.14 -5.09
C GLU A 369 -3.19 28.51 -5.35
N ARG A 370 -3.02 27.23 -4.99
CA ARG A 370 -1.71 26.54 -5.08
C ARG A 370 -1.50 25.76 -6.38
N GLY A 371 -2.50 25.78 -7.26
CA GLY A 371 -2.47 25.14 -8.57
C GLY A 371 -2.20 23.64 -8.59
N ALA A 372 -2.56 22.92 -7.52
CA ALA A 372 -2.47 21.47 -7.47
C ALA A 372 -3.46 20.81 -8.44
N GLU A 373 -3.09 19.62 -8.89
CA GLU A 373 -4.03 18.69 -9.54
C GLU A 373 -4.90 17.99 -8.50
N HIS A 374 -6.02 17.43 -8.95
CA HIS A 374 -7.02 16.77 -8.11
C HIS A 374 -6.41 15.76 -7.14
N LEU A 375 -5.58 14.83 -7.64
CA LEU A 375 -4.99 13.79 -6.82
C LEU A 375 -4.04 14.37 -5.76
N LYS A 376 -3.25 15.40 -6.10
CA LYS A 376 -2.35 16.09 -5.16
C LYS A 376 -3.15 16.81 -4.08
N ALA A 377 -4.24 17.50 -4.45
CA ALA A 377 -5.14 18.14 -3.49
C ALA A 377 -5.77 17.11 -2.54
N CYS A 378 -6.28 15.99 -3.05
CA CYS A 378 -6.81 14.90 -2.24
C CYS A 378 -5.77 14.29 -1.29
N CYS A 379 -4.50 14.20 -1.68
CA CYS A 379 -3.44 13.72 -0.78
C CYS A 379 -3.22 14.66 0.42
N VAL A 380 -3.35 15.97 0.23
CA VAL A 380 -3.29 16.95 1.33
C VAL A 380 -4.50 16.77 2.24
N VAL A 381 -5.71 16.69 1.69
CA VAL A 381 -6.93 16.44 2.48
C VAL A 381 -6.81 15.14 3.28
N ALA A 382 -6.28 14.07 2.68
CA ALA A 382 -6.07 12.78 3.35
C ALA A 382 -5.10 12.89 4.53
N ALA A 383 -4.08 13.72 4.45
CA ALA A 383 -3.17 13.97 5.57
C ALA A 383 -3.89 14.62 6.76
N HIS A 384 -4.74 15.62 6.50
CA HIS A 384 -5.56 16.25 7.55
C HIS A 384 -6.60 15.26 8.10
N LEU A 385 -7.23 14.47 7.24
CA LEU A 385 -8.18 13.43 7.64
C LEU A 385 -7.52 12.38 8.55
N ALA A 386 -6.27 12.00 8.27
CA ALA A 386 -5.50 11.07 9.11
C ALA A 386 -5.26 11.65 10.52
N GLU A 387 -4.87 12.92 10.64
CA GLU A 387 -4.68 13.58 11.94
C GLU A 387 -5.99 13.70 12.73
N ARG A 388 -7.10 13.99 12.04
CA ARG A 388 -8.45 13.99 12.64
C ARG A 388 -8.86 12.60 13.12
N LEU A 389 -8.59 11.56 12.32
CA LEU A 389 -8.87 10.17 12.69
C LEU A 389 -8.13 9.78 13.96
N HIS A 390 -6.84 10.09 14.05
CA HIS A 390 -6.05 9.84 15.26
C HIS A 390 -6.66 10.55 16.48
N SER A 391 -7.05 11.82 16.33
CA SER A 391 -7.65 12.60 17.41
C SER A 391 -8.98 12.01 17.89
N VAL A 392 -9.86 11.59 16.98
CA VAL A 392 -11.13 10.93 17.29
C VAL A 392 -10.90 9.63 18.06
N LEU A 393 -9.99 8.78 17.56
CA LEU A 393 -9.71 7.49 18.17
C LEU A 393 -9.01 7.60 19.53
N VAL A 394 -8.16 8.61 19.74
CA VAL A 394 -7.49 8.83 21.03
C VAL A 394 -8.44 9.46 22.06
N ARG A 395 -9.31 10.38 21.63
CA ARG A 395 -10.26 11.05 22.53
C ARG A 395 -11.46 10.18 22.88
N GLY A 396 -11.75 9.14 22.09
CA GLY A 396 -12.92 8.30 22.30
C GLY A 396 -14.25 9.01 22.00
N MET A 397 -14.23 10.07 21.19
CA MET A 397 -15.40 10.89 20.88
C MET A 397 -15.69 10.87 19.38
N PRO A 398 -16.94 10.65 18.95
CA PRO A 398 -17.32 10.71 17.54
C PRO A 398 -16.94 12.05 16.90
N TYR A 399 -16.63 12.00 15.61
CA TYR A 399 -16.32 13.17 14.82
C TYR A 399 -17.55 14.06 14.65
N VAL A 400 -17.38 15.37 14.87
CA VAL A 400 -18.42 16.38 14.64
C VAL A 400 -17.98 17.23 13.44
N VAL A 401 -18.86 17.33 12.43
CA VAL A 401 -18.63 18.22 11.29
C VAL A 401 -18.87 19.66 11.74
N CYS A 402 -17.90 20.53 11.47
CA CYS A 402 -18.01 21.95 11.76
C CYS A 402 -17.89 22.79 10.48
N ASP A 403 -18.42 24.00 10.52
CA ASP A 403 -18.14 25.04 9.53
C ASP A 403 -16.65 25.47 9.56
N THR A 404 -16.31 26.49 8.78
CA THR A 404 -14.92 26.99 8.70
C THR A 404 -14.45 27.75 9.92
N ASP A 405 -15.36 28.15 10.81
CA ASP A 405 -15.11 28.94 12.01
C ASP A 405 -15.09 28.06 13.28
N GLY A 406 -15.50 26.79 13.15
CA GLY A 406 -15.42 25.78 14.20
C GLY A 406 -16.77 25.40 14.81
N THR A 407 -17.87 25.97 14.34
CA THR A 407 -19.22 25.70 14.86
C THR A 407 -19.75 24.38 14.29
N PRO A 408 -20.29 23.47 15.12
CA PRO A 408 -20.97 22.27 14.63
C PRO A 408 -22.10 22.59 13.66
N VAL A 409 -22.20 21.82 12.57
CA VAL A 409 -23.25 21.98 11.55
C VAL A 409 -23.82 20.63 11.13
N ASP A 410 -25.10 20.63 10.76
CA ASP A 410 -25.74 19.45 10.18
C ASP A 410 -25.27 19.19 8.72
N PRO A 411 -25.53 17.99 8.15
CA PRO A 411 -25.09 17.65 6.80
C PRO A 411 -25.66 18.52 5.66
N ALA A 412 -26.86 19.09 5.81
CA ALA A 412 -27.47 19.95 4.79
C ALA A 412 -26.79 21.32 4.80
N THR A 413 -26.61 21.91 5.99
CA THR A 413 -25.89 23.16 6.20
C THR A 413 -24.44 23.05 5.72
N ALA A 414 -23.75 21.95 6.04
CA ALA A 414 -22.39 21.68 5.56
C ALA A 414 -22.31 21.66 4.02
N LYS A 415 -23.26 21.00 3.35
CA LYS A 415 -23.31 20.96 1.87
C LYS A 415 -23.54 22.34 1.28
N GLN A 416 -24.41 23.15 1.88
CA GLN A 416 -24.68 24.52 1.44
C GLN A 416 -23.41 25.38 1.52
N ILE A 417 -22.71 25.36 2.66
CA ILE A 417 -21.43 26.08 2.83
C ILE A 417 -20.40 25.65 1.78
N ILE A 418 -20.31 24.35 1.48
CA ILE A 418 -19.39 23.84 0.47
C ILE A 418 -19.76 24.35 -0.92
N ALA A 419 -21.06 24.32 -1.27
CA ALA A 419 -21.56 24.79 -2.56
C ALA A 419 -21.23 26.27 -2.75
N ASP A 420 -21.51 27.09 -1.74
CA ASP A 420 -21.40 28.55 -1.79
C ASP A 420 -19.94 29.04 -1.79
N ARG A 421 -19.07 28.43 -0.98
CA ARG A 421 -17.72 28.97 -0.72
C ARG A 421 -16.58 28.13 -1.28
N TRP A 422 -16.76 26.82 -1.41
CA TRP A 422 -15.64 25.88 -1.63
C TRP A 422 -15.77 25.05 -2.91
N THR A 423 -16.67 25.43 -3.80
CA THR A 423 -16.79 24.84 -5.13
C THR A 423 -15.63 25.30 -6.03
N VAL A 424 -14.77 24.36 -6.42
CA VAL A 424 -13.72 24.65 -7.42
C VAL A 424 -14.36 24.92 -8.79
N PRO A 425 -14.11 26.10 -9.42
CA PRO A 425 -14.68 26.45 -10.71
C PRO A 425 -14.37 25.45 -11.83
N ALA A 426 -15.29 25.33 -12.79
CA ALA A 426 -15.16 24.38 -13.91
C ALA A 426 -13.92 24.68 -14.77
N GLU A 427 -13.62 25.95 -15.02
CA GLU A 427 -12.41 26.37 -15.76
C GLU A 427 -11.11 25.92 -15.07
N VAL A 428 -11.04 25.98 -13.73
CA VAL A 428 -9.88 25.55 -12.95
C VAL A 428 -9.75 24.04 -13.10
N ARG A 429 -10.85 23.29 -12.99
CA ARG A 429 -10.83 21.83 -13.19
C ARG A 429 -10.41 21.44 -14.61
N ALA A 430 -10.85 22.16 -15.63
CA ALA A 430 -10.45 21.93 -17.01
C ALA A 430 -8.95 22.21 -17.22
N ARG A 431 -8.48 23.37 -16.77
CA ARG A 431 -7.07 23.79 -16.84
C ARG A 431 -6.12 22.84 -16.12
N ARG A 432 -6.56 22.23 -15.01
CA ARG A 432 -5.75 21.24 -14.27
C ARG A 432 -5.80 19.84 -14.91
N ARG A 433 -6.86 19.49 -15.66
CA ARG A 433 -6.95 18.21 -16.41
C ARG A 433 -6.09 18.21 -17.67
N SER A 434 -5.95 19.35 -18.36
CA SER A 434 -5.20 19.46 -19.62
C SER A 434 -3.68 19.47 -19.44
N ARG A 435 -3.18 19.66 -18.21
CA ARG A 435 -1.75 19.46 -17.90
C ARG A 435 -1.43 17.96 -17.90
N LYS A 436 -1.09 17.41 -19.07
CA LYS A 436 -0.27 16.19 -19.16
C LYS A 436 0.98 16.44 -18.30
N PRO A 437 1.55 15.44 -17.59
CA PRO A 437 2.88 15.62 -17.04
C PRO A 437 3.77 15.91 -18.25
N MET A 438 4.40 17.08 -18.29
CA MET A 438 5.58 17.23 -19.13
C MET A 438 6.46 16.04 -18.77
N SER A 439 6.74 15.17 -19.74
CA SER A 439 7.95 14.36 -19.72
C SER A 439 9.09 15.28 -19.29
N LYS A 440 10.11 14.73 -18.62
CA LYS A 440 11.32 15.44 -18.19
C LYS A 440 12.02 16.13 -19.39
N ALA A 441 11.47 17.22 -19.91
CA ALA A 441 12.16 18.21 -20.68
C ALA A 441 12.90 19.07 -19.66
N GLY A 442 14.18 19.31 -19.93
CA GLY A 442 15.19 19.75 -18.98
C GLY A 442 14.72 20.83 -18.01
N LYS A 443 15.14 20.70 -16.75
CA LYS A 443 15.18 21.84 -15.85
C LYS A 443 16.02 22.92 -16.54
N ALA A 444 15.38 23.97 -17.04
CA ALA A 444 16.07 25.20 -17.35
C ALA A 444 16.73 25.69 -16.04
N PRO A 445 18.04 25.99 -16.02
CA PRO A 445 18.65 26.59 -14.85
C PRO A 445 17.98 27.94 -14.61
N GLN A 446 17.43 28.14 -13.42
CA GLN A 446 17.02 29.47 -12.97
C GLN A 446 18.24 30.38 -13.02
N GLN A 447 18.09 31.55 -13.66
CA GLN A 447 19.08 32.62 -13.61
C GLN A 447 19.32 33.00 -12.15
N VAL A 448 20.57 32.82 -11.72
CA VAL A 448 21.07 33.34 -10.45
C VAL A 448 21.18 34.85 -10.62
N HIS A 449 20.51 35.63 -9.77
CA HIS A 449 20.75 37.07 -9.69
C HIS A 449 22.24 37.31 -9.41
N SER A 450 22.86 38.20 -10.18
CA SER A 450 24.26 38.58 -10.11
C SER A 450 24.66 38.94 -8.67
N GLY A 451 25.46 38.07 -8.05
CA GLY A 451 26.10 38.33 -6.78
C GLY A 451 27.12 39.45 -6.93
N HIS A 452 27.10 40.39 -5.98
CA HIS A 452 28.13 41.39 -5.81
C HIS A 452 29.52 40.74 -5.71
N ASP A 453 30.46 41.31 -6.44
CA ASP A 453 31.89 41.05 -6.36
C ASP A 453 32.38 41.10 -4.91
N ARG A 454 33.05 40.03 -4.50
CA ARG A 454 34.12 40.13 -3.50
C ARG A 454 35.38 39.50 -4.07
N SER A 455 36.35 40.38 -4.24
CA SER A 455 37.70 40.19 -4.75
C SER A 455 38.52 39.21 -3.92
N ASP A 456 39.06 38.21 -4.62
CA ASP A 456 40.47 37.81 -4.68
C ASP A 456 41.37 37.97 -3.43
N THR A 457 41.79 36.85 -2.85
CA THR A 457 43.17 36.65 -2.35
C THR A 457 43.63 35.18 -2.52
N ARG A 458 44.23 34.91 -3.69
CA ARG A 458 45.42 34.08 -4.01
C ARG A 458 45.96 32.98 -3.06
N ARG A 459 46.16 31.79 -3.69
CA ARG A 459 47.32 30.83 -3.77
C ARG A 459 47.89 30.23 -2.45
N VAL A 460 48.29 28.94 -2.36
CA VAL A 460 49.35 28.16 -3.09
C VAL A 460 49.12 26.65 -2.75
N ASP A 461 48.86 25.75 -3.71
CA ASP A 461 49.77 24.80 -4.42
C ASP A 461 50.38 23.63 -3.60
N LYS A 462 50.14 22.36 -4.02
CA LYS A 462 51.12 21.27 -4.30
C LYS A 462 50.67 19.81 -4.01
N ARG A 463 50.90 18.97 -5.05
CA ARG A 463 51.32 17.53 -5.08
C ARG A 463 50.29 16.47 -4.63
N GLY A 464 50.15 15.31 -5.28
CA GLY A 464 50.85 14.71 -6.43
C GLY A 464 50.28 13.30 -6.67
N ASP A 465 50.13 12.94 -7.95
CA ASP A 465 49.72 11.61 -8.41
C ASP A 465 50.89 10.62 -8.37
N LEU A 466 50.64 9.38 -7.93
CA LEU A 466 51.52 8.21 -8.09
C LEU A 466 50.66 6.94 -8.32
N PRO A 467 51.22 5.89 -8.96
CA PRO A 467 50.66 5.36 -10.20
C PRO A 467 50.06 3.94 -10.11
N ARG A 468 49.31 3.57 -11.16
CA ARG A 468 48.74 2.23 -11.41
C ARG A 468 49.82 1.26 -11.90
N THR A 469 49.91 0.10 -11.26
CA THR A 469 50.72 -1.06 -11.69
C THR A 469 49.99 -1.88 -12.74
N THR A 470 50.57 -1.97 -13.94
CA THR A 470 50.28 -2.99 -14.96
C THR A 470 51.33 -4.09 -14.85
N SER A 471 50.91 -5.34 -14.62
CA SER A 471 51.77 -6.52 -14.78
C SER A 471 51.55 -7.11 -16.16
N VAL A 472 52.61 -7.07 -16.96
CA VAL A 472 52.74 -7.68 -18.29
C VAL A 472 53.43 -9.04 -18.13
N LEU A 473 52.92 -10.04 -18.86
CA LEU A 473 53.52 -11.37 -19.01
C LEU A 473 54.99 -11.30 -19.45
N ALA A 474 55.82 -12.15 -18.86
CA ALA A 474 57.15 -12.49 -19.36
C ALA A 474 57.24 -14.01 -19.67
N PRO A 475 58.12 -14.43 -20.58
CA PRO A 475 57.98 -15.67 -21.34
C PRO A 475 58.75 -16.87 -20.77
N ARG A 476 58.37 -18.05 -21.26
CA ARG A 476 58.97 -19.36 -21.00
C ARG A 476 60.36 -19.48 -21.66
N THR A 477 61.29 -20.13 -20.96
CA THR A 477 62.53 -20.70 -21.52
C THR A 477 62.62 -22.20 -21.19
N PRO A 478 63.15 -23.05 -22.09
CA PRO A 478 63.13 -24.51 -21.97
C PRO A 478 64.48 -25.10 -21.52
N VAL A 479 64.47 -26.26 -20.84
CA VAL A 479 65.64 -27.17 -20.75
C VAL A 479 65.18 -28.63 -20.79
N LYS A 480 65.54 -29.27 -21.92
CA LYS A 480 66.02 -30.65 -22.21
C LYS A 480 65.39 -31.91 -21.59
N ALA A 481 65.37 -32.93 -22.47
CA ALA A 481 64.99 -34.33 -22.29
C ALA A 481 66.17 -35.27 -21.99
N GLY A 482 65.85 -36.51 -21.57
CA GLY A 482 66.73 -37.67 -21.38
C GLY A 482 66.90 -37.99 -19.89
N THR A 483 66.52 -39.13 -19.34
CA THR A 483 66.24 -40.50 -19.83
C THR A 483 65.26 -41.17 -18.86
#